data_AF-A0A9Q0IAX0-F1
#
_entry.id   AF-A0A9Q0IAX0-F1
#
_cell.length_a   1.000
_cell.length_b   1.000
_cell.length_c   1.000
_cell.angle_alpha   90.00
_cell.angle_beta   90.00
_cell.angle_gamma   90.00
#
_symmetry.space_group_name_H-M   'P 1'
#
loop_
_entity.id
_entity.type
_entity.pdbx_description
1 polymer ?
#
loop_
_entity_poly.entity_id
_entity_poly.type
_entity_poly.pdbx_seq_one_letter_code
_entity_poly.pdbx_strand_id
1 'polypeptide(L)'
;MAANGASLEKNPKRTVRVREKPNGRSPPDVSVREQREKDKADRLSLVLWRRPITTLQYFLLETLIKLKEFAQKLWHRRGSVLFLLVLCLFFYLAYSTEGTHQKYVQYLEGKFLWCAYWVGLGILSSVGLGTGLHTFLLYLGPHIASVTLAAYECGSTDFPEPPYPDQIMCPQGGGLEGSVSLWTIMSKVRLEACMWGAGTAIGELPPYFMARAARQSGADPDDEDYEEFEEMLEQAQTAQDFITRAKMGVQNMVQKVGFFGILACASIPNPLFDLAGITCGHFMVPFWTFFGATLIGKAVIKMHIQVCVCACVCVCVCVREREREHKYNFDVEA
;
A
#
# COMPACT_ATOMS: atom_id res chain seq x y z
N MET A 1 -21.00 59.25 -2.58
CA MET A 1 -22.17 60.01 -2.08
C MET A 1 -23.35 59.06 -1.99
N ALA A 2 -24.13 59.20 -0.93
CA ALA A 2 -25.14 58.26 -0.46
C ALA A 2 -26.51 58.37 -1.19
N ALA A 3 -27.21 57.24 -1.15
CA ALA A 3 -28.65 57.04 -0.90
C ALA A 3 -29.75 57.70 -1.77
N ASN A 4 -30.52 56.80 -2.40
CA ASN A 4 -31.99 56.58 -2.34
C ASN A 4 -33.04 57.67 -2.67
N GLY A 5 -34.08 57.21 -3.40
CA GLY A 5 -35.47 57.74 -3.41
C GLY A 5 -36.04 57.88 -4.84
N ALA A 6 -36.79 56.91 -5.39
CA ALA A 6 -38.27 56.78 -5.38
C ALA A 6 -38.99 57.93 -6.15
N SER A 7 -39.94 57.77 -7.08
CA SER A 7 -40.90 56.70 -7.37
C SER A 7 -41.74 57.03 -8.64
N LEU A 8 -42.12 55.98 -9.40
CA LEU A 8 -43.38 55.70 -10.14
C LEU A 8 -44.14 56.79 -10.95
N GLU A 9 -44.39 56.53 -12.25
CA GLU A 9 -45.77 56.46 -12.80
C GLU A 9 -45.91 55.76 -14.18
N LYS A 10 -46.87 54.81 -14.23
CA LYS A 10 -47.82 54.38 -15.31
C LYS A 10 -47.38 53.94 -16.74
N ASN A 11 -47.55 52.62 -16.97
CA ASN A 11 -48.09 51.84 -18.13
C ASN A 11 -48.57 52.58 -19.41
N PRO A 12 -48.57 51.99 -20.65
CA PRO A 12 -49.08 50.63 -20.94
C PRO A 12 -48.48 49.80 -22.12
N LYS A 13 -48.66 48.47 -22.01
CA LYS A 13 -49.00 47.45 -23.04
C LYS A 13 -48.25 47.43 -24.40
N ARG A 14 -47.48 46.35 -24.63
CA ARG A 14 -47.53 45.60 -25.90
C ARG A 14 -47.11 44.14 -25.75
N THR A 15 -48.01 43.28 -26.19
CA THR A 15 -47.98 41.82 -26.22
C THR A 15 -46.81 41.30 -27.05
N VAL A 16 -45.91 40.52 -26.46
CA VAL A 16 -45.00 39.61 -27.18
C VAL A 16 -45.12 38.23 -26.54
N ARG A 17 -45.75 37.30 -27.25
CA ARG A 17 -45.69 35.87 -26.93
C ARG A 17 -44.24 35.42 -27.10
N VAL A 18 -43.47 35.36 -26.03
CA VAL A 18 -42.22 34.60 -26.00
C VAL A 18 -42.61 33.15 -25.74
N ARG A 19 -42.40 32.32 -26.76
CA ARG A 19 -42.52 30.87 -26.69
C ARG A 19 -41.34 30.36 -25.87
N GLU A 20 -41.49 30.29 -24.55
CA GLU A 20 -40.54 29.56 -23.71
C GLU A 20 -40.60 28.08 -24.09
N LYS A 21 -39.53 27.60 -24.73
CA LYS A 21 -39.27 26.16 -24.81
C LYS A 21 -38.74 25.74 -23.43
N PRO A 22 -39.42 24.86 -22.69
CA PRO A 22 -38.76 24.18 -21.60
C PRO A 22 -37.78 23.19 -22.24
N ASN A 23 -36.48 23.39 -22.03
CA ASN A 23 -35.46 22.38 -22.27
C ASN A 23 -35.70 21.24 -21.27
N GLY A 24 -36.64 20.35 -21.60
CA GLY A 24 -36.76 19.06 -20.95
C GLY A 24 -35.56 18.20 -21.35
N ARG A 25 -34.71 17.87 -20.38
CA ARG A 25 -33.96 16.61 -20.45
C ARG A 25 -35.00 15.50 -20.49
N SER A 26 -35.16 14.86 -21.64
CA SER A 26 -35.93 13.64 -21.75
C SER A 26 -35.37 12.59 -20.77
N PRO A 27 -36.21 11.85 -20.03
CA PRO A 27 -35.75 10.65 -19.33
C PRO A 27 -35.08 9.73 -20.36
N PRO A 28 -34.01 8.99 -19.99
CA PRO A 28 -33.41 8.02 -20.90
C PRO A 28 -34.50 7.10 -21.45
N ASP A 29 -34.53 6.94 -22.77
CA ASP A 29 -35.49 6.06 -23.46
C ASP A 29 -35.48 4.68 -22.79
N VAL A 30 -36.66 4.15 -22.46
CA VAL A 30 -36.83 2.85 -21.78
C VAL A 30 -36.07 1.73 -22.51
N SER A 31 -36.00 1.81 -23.84
CA SER A 31 -35.23 0.91 -24.69
C SER A 31 -33.72 0.95 -24.46
N VAL A 32 -33.15 2.11 -24.11
CA VAL A 32 -31.72 2.26 -23.80
C VAL A 32 -31.40 1.61 -22.46
N ARG A 33 -32.32 1.70 -21.47
CA ARG A 33 -32.17 1.04 -20.17
C ARG A 33 -32.24 -0.47 -20.30
N GLU A 34 -33.24 -1.00 -21.02
CA GLU A 34 -33.35 -2.45 -21.29
C GLU A 34 -32.13 -3.00 -22.04
N GLN A 35 -31.57 -2.24 -22.99
CA GLN A 35 -30.37 -2.65 -23.70
C GLN A 35 -29.14 -2.67 -22.76
N ARG A 36 -28.99 -1.68 -21.87
CA ARG A 36 -27.93 -1.65 -20.87
C ARG A 36 -28.02 -2.82 -19.89
N GLU A 37 -29.22 -3.17 -19.43
CA GLU A 37 -29.43 -4.30 -18.52
C GLU A 37 -29.09 -5.64 -19.18
N LYS A 38 -29.41 -5.80 -20.48
CA LYS A 38 -28.98 -6.95 -21.27
C LYS A 38 -27.47 -7.01 -21.45
N ASP A 39 -26.84 -5.88 -21.78
CA ASP A 39 -25.39 -5.79 -21.92
C ASP A 39 -24.68 -6.09 -20.57
N LYS A 40 -25.25 -5.68 -19.42
CA LYS A 40 -24.79 -6.03 -18.05
C LYS A 40 -24.92 -7.54 -17.81
N ALA A 41 -26.09 -8.13 -18.08
CA ALA A 41 -26.30 -9.57 -17.93
C ALA A 41 -25.36 -10.41 -18.82
N ASP A 42 -25.08 -9.93 -20.03
CA ASP A 42 -24.13 -10.58 -20.93
C ASP A 42 -22.69 -10.47 -20.41
N ARG A 43 -22.26 -9.32 -19.85
CA ARG A 43 -20.94 -9.15 -19.21
C ARG A 43 -20.76 -10.07 -18.00
N LEU A 44 -21.74 -10.13 -17.10
CA LEU A 44 -21.77 -11.06 -15.96
C LEU A 44 -21.69 -12.53 -16.40
N SER A 45 -22.13 -12.86 -17.61
CA SER A 45 -22.06 -14.22 -18.15
C SER A 45 -20.66 -14.61 -18.66
N LEU A 46 -19.76 -13.64 -18.89
CA LEU A 46 -18.41 -13.83 -19.44
C LEU A 46 -17.39 -14.30 -18.40
N VAL A 47 -17.72 -15.37 -17.68
CA VAL A 47 -16.78 -15.99 -16.74
C VAL A 47 -15.97 -17.07 -17.46
N LEU A 48 -14.67 -17.19 -17.13
CA LEU A 48 -13.77 -18.21 -17.70
C LEU A 48 -14.37 -19.62 -17.61
N TRP A 49 -15.06 -19.92 -16.52
CA TRP A 49 -15.69 -21.21 -16.24
C TRP A 49 -17.03 -21.43 -16.95
N ARG A 50 -17.68 -20.38 -17.46
CA ARG A 50 -19.01 -20.44 -18.10
C ARG A 50 -18.92 -20.33 -19.62
N ARG A 51 -18.03 -19.47 -20.14
CA ARG A 51 -17.83 -19.21 -21.58
C ARG A 51 -16.34 -19.07 -21.91
N PRO A 52 -15.52 -20.14 -21.77
CA PRO A 52 -14.05 -20.06 -21.83
C PRO A 52 -13.52 -19.48 -23.15
N ILE A 53 -14.07 -19.93 -24.28
CA ILE A 53 -13.60 -19.51 -25.61
C ILE A 53 -13.92 -18.03 -25.86
N THR A 54 -15.14 -17.61 -25.55
CA THR A 54 -15.59 -16.23 -25.76
C THR A 54 -14.85 -15.25 -24.86
N THR A 55 -14.69 -15.59 -23.58
CA THR A 55 -13.92 -14.77 -22.62
C THR A 55 -12.47 -14.66 -23.05
N LEU A 56 -11.83 -15.75 -23.51
CA LEU A 56 -10.45 -15.71 -23.99
C LEU A 56 -10.30 -14.88 -25.26
N GLN A 57 -11.24 -14.97 -26.21
CA GLN A 57 -11.25 -14.18 -27.44
C GLN A 57 -11.35 -12.68 -27.14
N TYR A 58 -12.29 -12.27 -26.27
CA TYR A 58 -12.42 -10.87 -25.88
C TYR A 58 -11.21 -10.37 -25.09
N PHE A 59 -10.67 -11.19 -24.18
CA PHE A 59 -9.44 -10.86 -23.47
C PHE A 59 -8.27 -10.62 -24.41
N LEU A 60 -8.06 -11.50 -25.40
CA LEU A 60 -7.00 -11.35 -26.39
C LEU A 60 -7.20 -10.10 -27.26
N LEU A 61 -8.42 -9.85 -27.72
CA LEU A 61 -8.73 -8.67 -28.52
C LEU A 61 -8.49 -7.38 -27.75
N GLU A 62 -8.99 -7.29 -26.51
CA GLU A 62 -8.78 -6.13 -25.65
C GLU A 62 -7.29 -5.91 -25.35
N THR A 63 -6.56 -7.00 -25.07
CA THR A 63 -5.11 -6.97 -24.87
C THR A 63 -4.40 -6.41 -26.09
N LEU A 64 -4.77 -6.84 -27.31
CA LEU A 64 -4.18 -6.34 -28.56
C LEU A 64 -4.52 -4.86 -28.80
N ILE A 65 -5.76 -4.43 -28.53
CA ILE A 65 -6.17 -3.03 -28.66
C ILE A 65 -5.35 -2.15 -27.69
N LYS A 66 -5.25 -2.55 -26.42
CA LYS A 66 -4.46 -1.84 -25.41
C LYS A 66 -2.98 -1.82 -25.75
N LEU A 67 -2.44 -2.92 -26.27
CA LEU A 67 -1.05 -3.00 -26.70
C LEU A 67 -0.77 -2.04 -27.87
N LYS A 68 -1.70 -1.95 -28.84
CA LYS A 68 -1.61 -1.00 -29.95
C LYS A 68 -1.67 0.45 -29.46
N GLU A 69 -2.62 0.76 -28.57
CA GLU A 69 -2.74 2.10 -27.99
C GLU A 69 -1.48 2.49 -27.19
N PHE A 70 -0.95 1.56 -26.41
CA PHE A 70 0.30 1.74 -25.67
C PHE A 70 1.48 1.96 -26.61
N ALA A 71 1.62 1.14 -27.66
CA ALA A 71 2.66 1.27 -28.68
C ALA A 71 2.59 2.63 -29.40
N GLN A 72 1.38 3.10 -29.74
CA GLN A 72 1.17 4.43 -30.33
C GLN A 72 1.58 5.55 -29.36
N LYS A 73 1.22 5.45 -28.08
CA LYS A 73 1.66 6.41 -27.04
C LYS A 73 3.18 6.40 -26.87
N LEU A 74 3.81 5.23 -26.86
CA LEU A 74 5.26 5.07 -26.78
C LEU A 74 5.95 5.69 -28.01
N TRP A 75 5.41 5.44 -29.20
CA TRP A 75 5.91 5.99 -30.44
C TRP A 75 5.80 7.51 -30.49
N HIS A 76 4.68 8.07 -30.02
CA HIS A 76 4.51 9.52 -29.92
C HIS A 76 5.55 10.15 -28.97
N ARG A 77 5.98 9.41 -27.94
CA ARG A 77 7.05 9.80 -27.00
C ARG A 77 8.42 9.20 -27.36
N ARG A 78 8.70 8.92 -28.64
CA ARG A 78 9.94 8.27 -29.11
C ARG A 78 11.23 8.86 -28.53
N GLY A 79 11.31 10.19 -28.32
CA GLY A 79 12.50 10.82 -27.75
C GLY A 79 12.77 10.38 -26.30
N SER A 80 11.73 10.30 -25.47
CA SER A 80 11.85 9.83 -24.08
C SER A 80 12.20 8.34 -24.03
N VAL A 81 11.61 7.55 -24.94
CA VAL A 81 11.92 6.11 -25.07
C VAL A 81 13.38 5.90 -25.48
N LEU A 82 13.86 6.64 -26.50
CA LEU A 82 15.25 6.58 -26.94
C LEU A 82 16.21 6.99 -25.82
N PHE A 83 15.90 8.06 -25.09
CA PHE A 83 16.70 8.48 -23.93
C PHE A 83 16.76 7.37 -22.86
N LEU A 84 15.63 6.76 -22.52
CA LEU A 84 15.58 5.64 -21.57
C LEU A 84 16.40 4.44 -22.08
N LEU A 85 16.28 4.09 -23.36
CA LEU A 85 17.02 2.98 -23.98
C LEU A 85 18.53 3.22 -23.97
N VAL A 86 18.97 4.44 -24.28
CA VAL A 86 20.40 4.82 -24.22
C VAL A 86 20.90 4.74 -22.78
N LEU A 87 20.12 5.19 -21.81
CA LEU A 87 20.44 5.11 -20.39
C LEU A 87 20.52 3.65 -19.92
N CYS A 88 19.57 2.79 -20.31
CA CYS A 88 19.61 1.35 -20.04
C CYS A 88 20.84 0.69 -20.69
N LEU A 89 21.18 1.06 -21.93
CA LEU A 89 22.37 0.55 -22.61
C LEU A 89 23.65 0.98 -21.88
N PHE A 90 23.72 2.22 -21.41
CA PHE A 90 24.84 2.71 -20.62
C PHE A 90 25.00 1.92 -19.32
N PHE A 91 23.91 1.69 -18.57
CA PHE A 91 23.94 0.87 -17.36
C PHE A 91 24.31 -0.59 -17.64
N TYR A 92 23.81 -1.17 -18.74
CA TYR A 92 24.17 -2.52 -19.17
C TYR A 92 25.65 -2.64 -19.49
N LEU A 93 26.20 -1.69 -20.26
CA LEU A 93 27.63 -1.66 -20.58
C LEU A 93 28.47 -1.49 -19.31
N ALA A 94 28.07 -0.60 -18.40
CA ALA A 94 28.74 -0.44 -17.10
C ALA A 94 28.72 -1.73 -16.25
N TYR A 95 27.62 -2.49 -16.30
CA TYR A 95 27.49 -3.79 -15.64
C TYR A 95 28.36 -4.88 -16.29
N SER A 96 28.47 -4.89 -17.63
CA SER A 96 29.25 -5.89 -18.37
C SER A 96 30.75 -5.63 -18.39
N THR A 97 31.19 -4.38 -18.19
CA THR A 97 32.62 -4.07 -18.10
C THR A 97 33.21 -4.57 -16.79
N GLU A 98 34.20 -5.46 -16.86
CA GLU A 98 34.97 -5.90 -15.69
C GLU A 98 35.84 -4.75 -15.17
N GLY A 99 35.75 -4.45 -13.87
CA GLY A 99 36.54 -3.38 -13.26
C GLY A 99 36.41 -3.32 -11.74
N THR A 100 37.05 -2.32 -11.12
CA THR A 100 36.99 -2.10 -9.67
C THR A 100 35.57 -1.75 -9.19
N HIS A 101 34.75 -1.19 -10.08
CA HIS A 101 33.33 -0.91 -9.84
C HIS A 101 32.49 -2.19 -9.66
N GLN A 102 32.95 -3.35 -10.17
CA GLN A 102 32.21 -4.62 -10.08
C GLN A 102 31.92 -5.04 -8.63
N LYS A 103 32.83 -4.71 -7.69
CA LYS A 103 32.61 -4.97 -6.25
C LYS A 103 31.41 -4.20 -5.71
N TYR A 104 31.25 -2.94 -6.13
CA TYR A 104 30.10 -2.12 -5.74
C TYR A 104 28.83 -2.58 -6.44
N VAL A 105 28.91 -2.97 -7.71
CA VAL A 105 27.77 -3.50 -8.47
C VAL A 105 27.22 -4.77 -7.80
N GLN A 106 28.07 -5.74 -7.46
CA GLN A 106 27.65 -6.97 -6.77
C GLN A 106 27.06 -6.69 -5.38
N TYR A 107 27.67 -5.77 -4.62
CA TYR A 107 27.13 -5.35 -3.32
C TYR A 107 25.75 -4.70 -3.46
N LEU A 108 25.59 -3.78 -4.42
CA LEU A 108 24.33 -3.09 -4.69
C LEU A 108 23.27 -4.05 -5.20
N GLU A 109 23.61 -5.00 -6.07
CA GLU A 109 22.72 -6.04 -6.57
C GLU A 109 22.20 -6.90 -5.40
N GLY A 110 23.10 -7.37 -4.53
CA GLY A 110 22.73 -8.14 -3.34
C GLY A 110 21.81 -7.36 -2.40
N LYS A 111 22.16 -6.11 -2.05
CA LYS A 111 21.31 -5.27 -1.20
C LYS A 111 19.99 -4.89 -1.87
N PHE A 112 19.97 -4.68 -3.18
CA PHE A 112 18.75 -4.38 -3.93
C PHE A 112 17.80 -5.58 -3.95
N LEU A 113 18.30 -6.78 -4.25
CA LEU A 113 17.51 -8.02 -4.22
C LEU A 113 16.98 -8.30 -2.80
N TRP A 114 17.80 -8.06 -1.78
CA TRP A 114 17.38 -8.17 -0.38
C TRP A 114 16.25 -7.20 -0.03
N CYS A 115 16.39 -5.92 -0.39
CA CYS A 115 15.33 -4.92 -0.20
C CYS A 115 14.07 -5.28 -0.99
N ALA A 116 14.21 -5.70 -2.24
CA ALA A 116 13.09 -6.10 -3.10
C ALA A 116 12.34 -7.31 -2.54
N TYR A 117 13.05 -8.28 -1.95
CA TYR A 117 12.46 -9.41 -1.25
C TYR A 117 11.59 -8.95 -0.07
N TRP A 118 12.11 -8.10 0.81
CA TRP A 118 11.35 -7.58 1.96
C TRP A 118 10.18 -6.69 1.54
N VAL A 119 10.33 -5.84 0.52
CA VAL A 119 9.23 -5.07 -0.07
C VAL A 119 8.17 -6.01 -0.65
N GLY A 120 8.57 -7.03 -1.41
CA GLY A 120 7.67 -8.01 -2.01
C GLY A 120 6.85 -8.77 -0.97
N LEU A 121 7.49 -9.27 0.09
CA LEU A 121 6.79 -9.90 1.22
C LEU A 121 5.82 -8.93 1.90
N GLY A 122 6.23 -7.66 2.05
CA GLY A 122 5.36 -6.60 2.57
C GLY A 122 4.11 -6.39 1.69
N ILE A 123 4.25 -6.34 0.37
CA ILE A 123 3.12 -6.21 -0.56
C ILE A 123 2.18 -7.41 -0.42
N LEU A 124 2.72 -8.63 -0.47
CA LEU A 124 1.96 -9.87 -0.34
C LEU A 124 1.22 -9.96 1.00
N SER A 125 1.77 -9.36 2.07
CA SER A 125 1.12 -9.32 3.37
C SER A 125 -0.13 -8.44 3.42
N SER A 126 -0.33 -7.55 2.43
CA SER A 126 -1.40 -6.55 2.41
C SER A 126 -2.43 -6.73 1.29
N VAL A 127 -2.07 -7.35 0.16
CA VAL A 127 -2.97 -7.46 -1.01
C VAL A 127 -4.11 -8.50 -0.78
N GLY A 128 -4.02 -9.36 0.23
CA GLY A 128 -5.07 -10.32 0.58
C GLY A 128 -5.72 -10.00 1.93
N LEU A 129 -6.98 -9.56 1.90
CA LEU A 129 -7.87 -9.28 3.05
C LEU A 129 -7.60 -10.19 4.27
N GLY A 130 -6.91 -9.64 5.27
CA GLY A 130 -6.79 -10.21 6.61
C GLY A 130 -5.72 -11.33 6.71
N THR A 131 -4.51 -11.07 7.17
CA THR A 131 -4.18 -10.41 8.44
C THR A 131 -2.69 -10.07 8.36
N GLY A 132 -2.33 -8.82 8.04
CA GLY A 132 -0.91 -8.42 7.95
C GLY A 132 -0.09 -8.70 9.22
N LEU A 133 -0.77 -8.89 10.37
CA LEU A 133 -0.19 -9.41 11.60
C LEU A 133 0.28 -10.87 11.49
N HIS A 134 -0.51 -11.76 10.87
CA HIS A 134 -0.14 -13.16 10.70
C HIS A 134 1.10 -13.30 9.80
N THR A 135 1.13 -12.57 8.68
CA THR A 135 2.29 -12.58 7.78
C THR A 135 3.52 -11.97 8.45
N PHE A 136 3.35 -10.94 9.28
CA PHE A 136 4.45 -10.43 10.13
C PHE A 136 4.99 -11.52 11.05
N LEU A 137 4.13 -12.27 11.74
CA LEU A 137 4.52 -13.36 12.63
C LEU A 137 5.18 -14.55 11.90
N LEU A 138 4.95 -14.71 10.59
CA LEU A 138 5.53 -15.81 9.82
C LEU A 138 6.91 -15.50 9.23
N TYR A 139 7.19 -14.24 8.90
CA TYR A 139 8.42 -13.88 8.19
C TYR A 139 9.30 -12.92 9.01
N LEU A 140 8.78 -11.73 9.29
CA LEU A 140 9.57 -10.65 9.90
C LEU A 140 9.80 -10.88 11.41
N GLY A 141 8.82 -11.39 12.13
CA GLY A 141 8.93 -11.76 13.54
C GLY A 141 10.02 -12.80 13.80
N PRO A 142 10.01 -13.97 13.11
CA PRO A 142 11.05 -14.99 13.23
C PRO A 142 12.44 -14.46 12.84
N HIS A 143 12.52 -13.60 11.82
CA HIS A 143 13.78 -12.96 11.46
C HIS A 143 14.33 -12.10 12.61
N ILE A 144 13.50 -11.21 13.19
CA ILE A 144 13.88 -10.38 14.35
C ILE A 144 14.30 -11.26 15.54
N ALA A 145 13.56 -12.34 15.80
CA ALA A 145 13.87 -13.28 16.87
C ALA A 145 15.23 -13.96 16.65
N SER A 146 15.50 -14.45 15.43
CA SER A 146 16.77 -15.12 15.09
C SER A 146 17.98 -14.19 15.25
N VAL A 147 17.86 -12.93 14.80
CA VAL A 147 18.91 -11.91 14.96
C VAL A 147 19.10 -11.55 16.42
N THR A 148 18.02 -11.44 17.19
CA THR A 148 18.07 -11.16 18.63
C THR A 148 18.77 -12.28 19.40
N LEU A 149 18.40 -13.52 19.14
CA LEU A 149 18.98 -14.69 19.80
C LEU A 149 20.48 -14.80 19.49
N ALA A 150 20.84 -14.73 18.21
CA ALA A 150 22.24 -14.76 17.80
C ALA A 150 23.05 -13.59 18.36
N ALA A 151 22.46 -12.41 18.48
CA ALA A 151 23.15 -11.28 19.12
C ALA A 151 23.46 -11.56 20.59
N TYR A 152 22.53 -12.18 21.34
CA TYR A 152 22.74 -12.56 22.74
C TYR A 152 23.72 -13.71 22.92
N GLU A 153 23.74 -14.69 22.00
CA GLU A 153 24.70 -15.80 21.98
C GLU A 153 26.12 -15.32 21.64
N CYS A 154 26.25 -14.46 20.63
CA CYS A 154 27.54 -13.96 20.17
C CYS A 154 28.06 -12.76 20.99
N GLY A 155 27.21 -12.13 21.81
CA GLY A 155 27.52 -10.88 22.50
C GLY A 155 27.70 -9.66 21.57
N SER A 156 27.29 -9.77 20.30
CA SER A 156 27.47 -8.72 19.29
C SER A 156 26.44 -8.85 18.16
N THR A 157 26.07 -7.74 17.53
CA THR A 157 25.26 -7.69 16.30
C THR A 157 26.11 -7.64 15.02
N ASP A 158 27.43 -7.62 15.15
CA ASP A 158 28.38 -7.53 14.05
C ASP A 158 28.68 -8.91 13.46
N PHE A 159 27.69 -9.44 12.76
CA PHE A 159 27.83 -10.70 12.03
C PHE A 159 28.72 -10.51 10.78
N PRO A 160 29.62 -11.45 10.48
CA PRO A 160 30.49 -11.36 9.31
C PRO A 160 29.68 -11.47 8.00
N GLU A 161 29.93 -10.54 7.08
CA GLU A 161 29.38 -10.53 5.71
C GLU A 161 30.55 -10.79 4.72
N PRO A 162 30.58 -11.92 3.98
CA PRO A 162 29.70 -13.11 3.99
C PRO A 162 29.98 -14.06 5.20
N PRO A 163 29.01 -14.89 5.67
CA PRO A 163 27.80 -15.41 5.01
C PRO A 163 26.45 -14.75 5.40
N TYR A 164 26.43 -13.73 6.26
CA TYR A 164 25.20 -13.02 6.61
C TYR A 164 24.60 -12.33 5.36
N PRO A 165 23.27 -12.37 5.11
CA PRO A 165 22.17 -12.72 6.02
C PRO A 165 21.68 -14.19 5.98
N ASP A 166 22.21 -15.04 5.12
CA ASP A 166 21.71 -16.43 4.94
C ASP A 166 22.03 -17.33 6.14
N GLN A 167 23.18 -17.10 6.77
CA GLN A 167 23.62 -17.80 7.98
C GLN A 167 24.17 -16.80 8.98
N ILE A 168 23.71 -16.87 10.23
CA ILE A 168 24.19 -16.01 11.31
C ILE A 168 25.30 -16.76 12.05
N MET A 169 26.55 -16.32 11.87
CA MET A 169 27.73 -16.86 12.57
C MET A 169 28.32 -15.83 13.52
N CYS A 170 28.83 -16.27 14.67
CA CYS A 170 29.52 -15.38 15.61
C CYS A 170 30.89 -14.95 15.07
N PRO A 171 31.33 -13.70 15.32
CA PRO A 171 32.66 -13.25 14.95
C PRO A 171 33.75 -14.01 15.72
N GLN A 172 34.81 -14.44 15.03
CA GLN A 172 35.91 -15.25 15.60
C GLN A 172 36.78 -14.49 16.62
N GLY A 173 36.59 -13.17 16.76
CA GLY A 173 37.43 -12.29 17.58
C GLY A 173 36.96 -12.06 19.01
N GLY A 174 35.91 -12.74 19.49
CA GLY A 174 35.32 -12.51 20.81
C GLY A 174 34.83 -11.07 20.96
N GLY A 175 33.53 -10.83 20.75
CA GLY A 175 32.97 -9.52 21.06
C GLY A 175 33.38 -9.12 22.48
N LEU A 176 34.04 -7.97 22.63
CA LEU A 176 34.13 -7.28 23.93
C LEU A 176 32.75 -7.39 24.59
N GLU A 177 32.68 -7.77 25.87
CA GLU A 177 31.46 -7.93 26.67
C GLU A 177 30.63 -6.62 26.72
N GLY A 178 30.12 -6.19 25.58
CA GLY A 178 29.17 -5.13 25.42
C GLY A 178 27.81 -5.75 25.66
N SER A 179 27.07 -5.21 26.64
CA SER A 179 25.68 -5.57 26.80
C SER A 179 24.94 -5.26 25.50
N VAL A 180 24.42 -6.30 24.85
CA VAL A 180 23.62 -6.16 23.64
C VAL A 180 22.33 -5.43 24.01
N SER A 181 22.28 -4.15 23.65
CA SER A 181 21.13 -3.32 23.92
C SER A 181 20.00 -3.60 22.92
N LEU A 182 18.75 -3.40 23.36
CA LEU A 182 17.58 -3.42 22.48
C LEU A 182 17.76 -2.50 21.27
N TRP A 183 18.34 -1.32 21.48
CA TRP A 183 18.56 -0.34 20.43
C TRP A 183 19.54 -0.84 19.35
N THR A 184 20.58 -1.58 19.77
CA THR A 184 21.54 -2.19 18.85
C THR A 184 20.85 -3.22 17.94
N ILE A 185 19.99 -4.06 18.52
CA ILE A 185 19.19 -5.05 17.77
C ILE A 185 18.22 -4.35 16.82
N MET A 186 17.46 -3.37 17.31
CA MET A 186 16.52 -2.60 16.50
C MET A 186 17.21 -1.91 15.32
N SER A 187 18.44 -1.42 15.52
CA SER A 187 19.24 -0.79 14.46
C SER A 187 19.71 -1.81 13.42
N LYS A 188 20.07 -3.03 13.84
CA LYS A 188 20.52 -4.10 12.94
C LYS A 188 19.43 -4.57 11.98
N VAL A 189 18.19 -4.77 12.47
CA VAL A 189 17.05 -5.24 11.65
C VAL A 189 16.26 -4.12 10.97
N ARG A 190 16.72 -2.86 11.10
CA ARG A 190 15.97 -1.67 10.68
C ARG A 190 15.68 -1.65 9.19
N LEU A 191 16.62 -2.09 8.37
CA LEU A 191 16.47 -1.99 6.91
C LEU A 191 15.37 -2.94 6.43
N GLU A 192 15.45 -4.20 6.83
CA GLU A 192 14.49 -5.27 6.54
C GLU A 192 13.09 -4.86 6.98
N ALA A 193 13.03 -4.37 8.21
CA ALA A 193 11.85 -3.80 8.84
C ALA A 193 11.21 -2.66 8.02
N CYS A 194 11.99 -1.64 7.67
CA CYS A 194 11.50 -0.51 6.90
C CYS A 194 11.05 -0.93 5.49
N MET A 195 11.79 -1.82 4.82
CA MET A 195 11.46 -2.32 3.49
C MET A 195 10.16 -3.13 3.50
N TRP A 196 9.96 -3.98 4.51
CA TRP A 196 8.67 -4.64 4.74
C TRP A 196 7.54 -3.62 4.91
N GLY A 197 7.72 -2.65 5.81
CA GLY A 197 6.74 -1.61 6.07
C GLY A 197 6.39 -0.80 4.81
N ALA A 198 7.38 -0.49 3.97
CA ALA A 198 7.19 0.15 2.68
C ALA A 198 6.38 -0.73 1.71
N GLY A 199 6.68 -2.03 1.64
CA GLY A 199 5.88 -2.99 0.89
C GLY A 199 4.42 -3.00 1.32
N THR A 200 4.15 -2.99 2.63
CA THR A 200 2.78 -2.94 3.14
C THR A 200 2.05 -1.62 2.85
N ALA A 201 2.77 -0.53 2.56
CA ALA A 201 2.17 0.74 2.14
C ALA A 201 1.86 0.70 0.63
N ILE A 202 2.71 0.05 -0.17
CA ILE A 202 2.48 -0.18 -1.59
C ILE A 202 1.24 -1.07 -1.80
N GLY A 203 1.03 -2.09 -0.98
CA GLY A 203 -0.16 -2.93 -1.08
C GLY A 203 -1.47 -2.26 -0.65
N GLU A 204 -1.45 -1.03 -0.11
CA GLU A 204 -2.68 -0.21 0.04
C GLU A 204 -3.09 0.52 -1.25
N LEU A 205 -2.21 0.56 -2.25
CA LEU A 205 -2.48 1.29 -3.49
C LEU A 205 -3.65 0.69 -4.29
N PRO A 206 -3.82 -0.64 -4.41
CA PRO A 206 -4.97 -1.21 -5.10
C PRO A 206 -6.32 -0.71 -4.56
N PRO A 207 -6.66 -0.84 -3.26
CA PRO A 207 -7.94 -0.34 -2.76
C PRO A 207 -8.08 1.18 -2.86
N TYR A 208 -6.99 1.94 -2.71
CA TYR A 208 -7.01 3.39 -2.91
C TYR A 208 -7.36 3.79 -4.36
N PHE A 209 -6.72 3.19 -5.35
CA PHE A 209 -6.97 3.50 -6.76
C PHE A 209 -8.32 2.97 -7.23
N MET A 210 -8.75 1.80 -6.74
CA MET A 210 -10.09 1.27 -7.01
C MET A 210 -11.16 2.22 -6.50
N ALA A 211 -11.10 2.62 -5.21
CA ALA A 211 -12.06 3.55 -4.62
C ALA A 211 -12.06 4.92 -5.31
N ARG A 212 -10.88 5.40 -5.74
CA ARG A 212 -10.74 6.66 -6.47
C ARG A 212 -11.32 6.58 -7.88
N ALA A 213 -11.05 5.49 -8.60
CA ALA A 213 -11.56 5.27 -9.95
C ALA A 213 -13.09 5.17 -9.94
N ALA A 214 -13.66 4.41 -8.99
CA ALA A 214 -15.10 4.28 -8.79
C ALA A 214 -15.77 5.64 -8.54
N ARG A 215 -15.14 6.52 -7.75
CA ARG A 215 -15.66 7.88 -7.53
C ARG A 215 -15.55 8.77 -8.77
N GLN A 216 -14.48 8.64 -9.55
CA GLN A 216 -14.22 9.47 -10.75
C GLN A 216 -15.08 9.08 -11.94
N SER A 217 -15.39 7.79 -12.10
CA SER A 217 -16.26 7.30 -13.17
C SER A 217 -17.70 7.77 -12.99
N GLY A 218 -18.09 8.17 -11.76
CA GLY A 218 -19.49 8.50 -11.46
C GLY A 218 -20.42 7.35 -11.82
N ALA A 219 -19.91 6.12 -11.62
CA ALA A 219 -20.55 4.88 -12.02
C ALA A 219 -22.03 4.90 -11.63
N ASP A 220 -22.88 4.46 -12.56
CA ASP A 220 -24.30 4.25 -12.24
C ASP A 220 -24.31 3.31 -11.02
N PRO A 221 -25.14 3.53 -9.98
CA PRO A 221 -25.23 2.58 -8.85
C PRO A 221 -25.51 1.13 -9.31
N ASP A 222 -25.95 0.95 -10.57
CA ASP A 222 -26.13 -0.34 -11.23
C ASP A 222 -24.87 -0.85 -11.98
N ASP A 223 -23.67 -0.27 -11.86
CA ASP A 223 -22.41 -0.80 -12.43
C ASP A 223 -21.83 -1.91 -11.54
N GLU A 224 -21.43 -3.03 -12.15
CA GLU A 224 -20.95 -4.25 -11.47
C GLU A 224 -19.74 -3.98 -10.54
N ASP A 225 -18.76 -3.20 -11.02
CA ASP A 225 -17.57 -2.82 -10.26
C ASP A 225 -17.91 -1.97 -9.02
N TYR A 226 -19.05 -1.27 -9.04
CA TYR A 226 -19.51 -0.40 -7.95
C TYR A 226 -20.29 -1.21 -6.90
N GLU A 227 -21.17 -2.12 -7.31
CA GLU A 227 -21.88 -3.06 -6.43
C GLU A 227 -20.88 -3.96 -5.67
N GLU A 228 -19.90 -4.57 -6.36
CA GLU A 228 -18.89 -5.43 -5.72
C GLU A 228 -18.00 -4.64 -4.74
N PHE A 229 -17.70 -3.38 -5.06
CA PHE A 229 -16.99 -2.49 -4.18
C PHE A 229 -17.82 -2.08 -2.95
N GLU A 230 -19.11 -1.79 -3.11
CA GLU A 230 -20.02 -1.53 -1.99
C GLU A 230 -20.21 -2.77 -1.11
N GLU A 231 -20.33 -3.98 -1.68
CA GLU A 231 -20.39 -5.23 -0.92
C GLU A 231 -19.09 -5.49 -0.13
N MET A 232 -17.91 -5.27 -0.73
CA MET A 232 -16.63 -5.33 0.00
C MET A 232 -16.56 -4.30 1.13
N LEU A 233 -17.06 -3.09 0.85
CA LEU A 233 -17.15 -2.00 1.83
C LEU A 233 -18.12 -2.36 2.96
N GLU A 234 -19.24 -3.01 2.67
CA GLU A 234 -20.24 -3.48 3.62
C GLU A 234 -19.73 -4.67 4.42
N GLN A 235 -19.06 -5.66 3.83
CA GLN A 235 -18.46 -6.78 4.57
C GLN A 235 -17.37 -6.30 5.53
N ALA A 236 -16.52 -5.35 5.09
CA ALA A 236 -15.56 -4.69 5.97
C ALA A 236 -16.24 -3.88 7.10
N GLN A 237 -17.49 -3.44 6.89
CA GLN A 237 -18.31 -2.72 7.89
C GLN A 237 -19.08 -3.65 8.83
N THR A 238 -19.57 -4.78 8.34
CA THR A 238 -20.47 -5.69 9.09
C THR A 238 -19.70 -6.43 10.18
N ALA A 239 -18.38 -6.51 10.07
CA ALA A 239 -17.53 -7.13 11.08
C ALA A 239 -17.46 -6.36 12.43
N GLN A 240 -17.95 -5.10 12.57
CA GLN A 240 -17.70 -4.31 13.79
C GLN A 240 -18.62 -3.07 14.02
N ASP A 241 -19.67 -3.23 14.84
CA ASP A 241 -20.63 -2.15 15.21
C ASP A 241 -20.02 -1.00 16.07
N PHE A 242 -18.93 -1.24 16.80
CA PHE A 242 -18.27 -0.20 17.61
C PHE A 242 -17.39 0.76 16.76
N ILE A 243 -17.00 0.31 15.56
CA ILE A 243 -16.11 1.05 14.66
C ILE A 243 -16.86 2.14 13.89
N THR A 244 -18.19 2.07 13.74
CA THR A 244 -18.98 3.09 13.03
C THR A 244 -18.82 4.49 13.66
N ARG A 245 -18.64 4.56 14.99
CA ARG A 245 -18.37 5.81 15.72
C ARG A 245 -16.92 6.27 15.55
N ALA A 246 -15.97 5.34 15.53
CA ALA A 246 -14.57 5.60 15.20
C ALA A 246 -14.39 6.01 13.72
N LYS A 247 -15.21 5.48 12.81
CA LYS A 247 -15.25 5.78 11.37
C LYS A 247 -15.66 7.23 11.14
N MET A 248 -16.72 7.71 11.79
CA MET A 248 -17.06 9.14 11.74
C MET A 248 -15.94 10.02 12.32
N GLY A 249 -15.22 9.53 13.33
CA GLY A 249 -14.03 10.19 13.89
C GLY A 249 -12.85 10.25 12.91
N VAL A 250 -12.52 9.11 12.28
CA VAL A 250 -11.45 8.97 11.28
C VAL A 250 -11.78 9.75 10.02
N GLN A 251 -13.03 9.71 9.54
CA GLN A 251 -13.48 10.51 8.40
C GLN A 251 -13.37 12.00 8.71
N ASN A 252 -13.85 12.45 9.87
CA ASN A 252 -13.69 13.85 10.29
C ASN A 252 -12.22 14.24 10.48
N MET A 253 -11.37 13.34 10.96
CA MET A 253 -9.94 13.59 11.17
C MET A 253 -9.16 13.64 9.86
N VAL A 254 -9.42 12.74 8.91
CA VAL A 254 -8.82 12.77 7.58
C VAL A 254 -9.28 14.00 6.80
N GLN A 255 -10.55 14.39 6.92
CA GLN A 255 -11.06 15.61 6.29
C GLN A 255 -10.54 16.90 6.93
N LYS A 256 -10.39 16.97 8.27
CA LYS A 256 -9.93 18.17 8.97
C LYS A 256 -8.41 18.31 9.05
N VAL A 257 -7.70 17.20 9.21
CA VAL A 257 -6.25 17.17 9.51
C VAL A 257 -5.43 16.71 8.29
N GLY A 258 -6.07 16.09 7.29
CA GLY A 258 -5.42 15.69 6.04
C GLY A 258 -4.27 14.71 6.29
N PHE A 259 -3.06 15.11 5.93
CA PHE A 259 -1.84 14.29 6.01
C PHE A 259 -1.63 13.64 7.39
N PHE A 260 -1.70 14.41 8.48
CA PHE A 260 -1.44 13.86 9.82
C PHE A 260 -2.57 12.94 10.31
N GLY A 261 -3.80 13.13 9.84
CA GLY A 261 -4.91 12.22 10.11
C GLY A 261 -4.66 10.85 9.47
N ILE A 262 -4.23 10.84 8.20
CA ILE A 262 -3.88 9.62 7.47
C ILE A 262 -2.67 8.93 8.14
N LEU A 263 -1.66 9.71 8.54
CA LEU A 263 -0.48 9.19 9.23
C LEU A 263 -0.84 8.49 10.54
N ALA A 264 -1.71 9.09 11.35
CA ALA A 264 -2.18 8.48 12.60
C ALA A 264 -2.94 7.17 12.34
N CYS A 265 -3.83 7.15 11.34
CA CYS A 265 -4.56 5.94 10.96
C CYS A 265 -3.63 4.82 10.46
N ALA A 266 -2.63 5.16 9.63
CA ALA A 266 -1.66 4.19 9.11
C ALA A 266 -0.72 3.63 10.19
N SER A 267 -0.54 4.35 11.30
CA SER A 267 0.35 3.96 12.40
C SER A 267 -0.27 2.94 13.36
N ILE A 268 -1.59 2.71 13.32
CA ILE A 268 -2.31 1.80 14.23
C ILE A 268 -2.43 0.39 13.61
N PRO A 269 -2.16 -0.70 14.36
CA PRO A 269 -2.35 -2.08 13.88
C PRO A 269 -3.85 -2.44 13.67
N ASN A 270 -4.12 -3.31 12.66
CA ASN A 270 -5.43 -3.66 12.04
C ASN A 270 -6.64 -3.70 12.99
N PRO A 271 -7.84 -3.18 12.57
CA PRO A 271 -8.40 -3.20 11.20
C PRO A 271 -8.56 -1.84 10.46
N LEU A 272 -8.08 -0.72 11.02
CA LEU A 272 -8.21 0.62 10.40
C LEU A 272 -7.38 0.83 9.11
N PHE A 273 -6.43 -0.06 8.88
CA PHE A 273 -5.43 -0.01 7.82
C PHE A 273 -6.03 -0.09 6.40
N ASP A 274 -6.87 -1.10 6.14
CA ASP A 274 -7.48 -1.29 4.81
C ASP A 274 -8.57 -0.24 4.52
N LEU A 275 -9.25 0.22 5.58
CA LEU A 275 -10.30 1.24 5.49
C LEU A 275 -9.74 2.62 5.12
N ALA A 276 -8.51 2.94 5.53
CA ALA A 276 -7.90 4.23 5.23
C ALA A 276 -7.67 4.41 3.71
N GLY A 277 -7.18 3.37 3.02
CA GLY A 277 -6.96 3.38 1.57
C GLY A 277 -8.26 3.62 0.80
N ILE A 278 -9.30 2.84 1.11
CA ILE A 278 -10.63 2.98 0.51
C ILE A 278 -11.21 4.37 0.77
N THR A 279 -11.19 4.82 2.03
CA THR A 279 -11.76 6.12 2.42
C THR A 279 -11.04 7.28 1.73
N CYS A 280 -9.70 7.24 1.67
CA CYS A 280 -8.89 8.27 1.02
C CYS A 280 -9.11 8.29 -0.51
N GLY A 281 -9.26 7.13 -1.13
CA GLY A 281 -9.59 7.01 -2.55
C GLY A 281 -10.97 7.59 -2.86
N HIS A 282 -11.99 7.20 -2.09
CA HIS A 282 -13.36 7.71 -2.24
C HIS A 282 -13.46 9.24 -2.03
N PHE A 283 -12.72 9.80 -1.07
CA PHE A 283 -12.67 11.25 -0.85
C PHE A 283 -11.66 11.98 -1.75
N MET A 284 -11.07 11.30 -2.74
CA MET A 284 -10.22 11.92 -3.76
C MET A 284 -8.96 12.61 -3.21
N VAL A 285 -8.47 12.19 -2.04
CA VAL A 285 -7.25 12.71 -1.42
C VAL A 285 -6.09 12.59 -2.39
N PRO A 286 -5.20 13.60 -2.57
CA PRO A 286 -4.05 13.50 -3.48
C PRO A 286 -3.15 12.30 -3.16
N PHE A 287 -2.64 11.64 -4.21
CA PHE A 287 -1.82 10.43 -4.08
C PHE A 287 -0.63 10.62 -3.13
N TRP A 288 0.13 11.71 -3.29
CA TRP A 288 1.32 11.96 -2.46
C TRP A 288 0.99 12.21 -0.98
N THR A 289 -0.17 12.79 -0.69
CA THR A 289 -0.64 12.99 0.69
C THR A 289 -0.97 11.66 1.35
N PHE A 290 -1.67 10.80 0.61
CA PHE A 290 -2.00 9.46 1.06
C PHE A 290 -0.75 8.58 1.18
N PHE A 291 -0.04 8.35 0.08
CA PHE A 291 1.11 7.46 0.02
C PHE A 291 2.26 7.91 0.93
N GLY A 292 2.52 9.22 1.02
CA GLY A 292 3.55 9.74 1.92
C GLY A 292 3.21 9.50 3.39
N ALA A 293 1.95 9.73 3.77
CA ALA A 293 1.49 9.50 5.14
C ALA A 293 1.47 8.01 5.49
N THR A 294 1.03 7.14 4.58
CA THR A 294 1.03 5.69 4.80
C THR A 294 2.44 5.12 4.84
N LEU A 295 3.34 5.56 3.96
CA LEU A 295 4.74 5.15 3.95
C LEU A 295 5.43 5.51 5.27
N ILE A 296 5.29 6.74 5.76
CA ILE A 296 5.90 7.15 7.04
C ILE A 296 5.24 6.41 8.21
N GLY A 297 3.91 6.35 8.23
CA GLY A 297 3.16 5.66 9.28
C GLY A 297 3.56 4.19 9.40
N LYS A 298 3.90 3.55 8.29
CA LYS A 298 4.15 2.10 8.24
C LYS A 298 5.61 1.72 8.26
N ALA A 299 6.43 2.31 7.40
CA ALA A 299 7.85 2.01 7.30
C ALA A 299 8.65 2.59 8.46
N VAL A 300 8.13 3.64 9.13
CA VAL A 300 8.83 4.30 10.23
C VAL A 300 8.12 4.05 11.55
N ILE A 301 6.89 4.55 11.72
CA ILE A 301 6.25 4.59 13.06
C ILE A 301 5.80 3.19 13.50
N LYS A 302 4.89 2.57 12.76
CA LYS A 302 4.33 1.25 13.07
C LYS A 302 5.42 0.19 13.15
N MET A 303 6.38 0.25 12.22
CA MET A 303 7.49 -0.69 12.22
C MET A 303 8.33 -0.58 13.48
N HIS A 304 8.74 0.63 13.90
CA HIS A 304 9.51 0.78 15.13
C HIS A 304 8.76 0.28 16.36
N ILE A 305 7.44 0.47 16.43
CA ILE A 305 6.61 -0.08 17.51
C ILE A 305 6.62 -1.62 17.47
N GLN A 306 6.38 -2.23 16.29
CA GLN A 306 6.35 -3.70 16.14
C GLN A 306 7.70 -4.35 16.44
N VAL A 307 8.80 -3.77 15.97
CA VAL A 307 10.16 -4.25 16.30
C VAL A 307 10.44 -4.08 17.77
N CYS A 308 10.11 -2.92 18.36
CA CYS A 308 10.34 -2.68 19.78
C CYS A 308 9.62 -3.73 20.63
N VAL A 309 8.34 -3.98 20.36
CA VAL A 309 7.57 -5.00 21.10
C VAL A 309 8.17 -6.40 20.90
N CYS A 310 8.46 -6.79 19.65
CA CYS A 310 9.02 -8.11 19.35
C CYS A 310 10.40 -8.31 19.99
N ALA A 311 11.32 -7.37 19.78
CA ALA A 311 12.66 -7.42 20.32
C ALA A 311 12.66 -7.32 21.85
N CYS A 312 11.79 -6.52 22.48
CA CYS A 312 11.60 -6.52 23.93
C CYS A 312 11.18 -7.89 24.46
N VAL A 313 10.21 -8.54 23.81
CA VAL A 313 9.77 -9.89 24.22
C VAL A 313 10.93 -10.89 24.07
N CYS A 314 11.64 -10.88 22.94
CA CYS A 314 12.79 -11.76 22.72
C CYS A 314 13.90 -11.52 23.75
N VAL A 315 14.27 -10.26 24.00
CA VAL A 315 15.26 -9.86 25.01
C VAL A 315 14.84 -10.35 26.40
N CYS A 316 13.59 -10.13 26.80
CA CYS A 316 13.07 -10.60 28.09
C CYS A 316 13.13 -12.12 28.23
N VAL A 317 12.87 -12.87 27.17
CA VAL A 317 12.99 -14.33 27.15
C VAL A 317 14.46 -14.74 27.30
N CYS A 318 15.36 -14.16 26.50
CA CYS A 318 16.80 -14.47 26.55
C CYS A 318 17.41 -14.14 27.93
N VAL A 319 17.08 -13.00 28.52
CA VAL A 319 17.56 -12.61 29.87
C VAL A 319 17.07 -13.59 30.92
N ARG A 320 15.78 -13.96 30.90
CA ARG A 320 15.19 -14.92 31.84
C ARG A 320 15.78 -16.32 31.69
N GLU A 321 16.16 -16.72 30.48
CA GLU A 321 16.80 -18.01 30.23
C GLU A 321 18.24 -18.03 30.76
N ARG A 322 19.01 -16.97 30.50
CA ARG A 322 20.36 -16.81 31.05
C ARG A 322 20.38 -16.80 32.59
N GLU A 323 19.41 -16.14 33.23
CA GLU A 323 19.26 -16.17 34.70
C GLU A 323 18.97 -17.58 35.22
N ARG A 324 18.17 -18.38 34.50
CA ARG A 324 17.91 -19.77 34.86
C ARG A 324 19.15 -20.66 34.71
N GLU A 325 19.94 -20.49 33.65
CA GLU A 325 21.20 -21.21 33.46
C GLU A 325 22.23 -20.87 34.55
N HIS A 326 22.38 -19.59 34.89
CA HIS A 326 23.26 -19.17 35.99
C HIS A 326 22.84 -19.80 37.32
N LYS A 327 21.54 -19.83 37.61
CA LYS A 327 21.02 -20.46 38.83
C LYS A 327 21.25 -21.97 38.83
N TYR A 328 21.03 -22.63 37.70
CA TYR A 328 21.29 -24.06 37.55
C TYR A 328 22.78 -24.40 37.74
N ASN A 329 23.69 -23.65 37.12
CA ASN A 329 25.13 -23.85 37.31
C ASN A 329 25.56 -23.62 38.76
N PHE A 330 25.01 -22.59 39.42
CA PHE A 330 25.27 -22.34 40.84
C PHE A 330 24.75 -23.47 41.74
N ASP A 331 23.56 -24.01 41.45
CA ASP A 331 22.97 -25.13 42.20
C ASP A 331 23.69 -26.48 41.92
N VAL A 332 24.40 -26.62 40.80
CA VAL A 332 25.21 -27.81 40.45
C VAL A 332 26.64 -27.72 41.03
N GLU A 333 27.18 -26.51 41.17
CA GLU A 333 28.51 -26.27 41.76
C GLU A 333 28.49 -26.21 43.31
N ALA A 334 27.31 -26.10 43.93
CA ALA A 334 27.09 -26.08 45.39
C ALA A 334 26.81 -27.47 45.99
#